data_AF-A0A819LIF1-F1
#
_entry.id   AF-A0A819LIF1-F1
#
_cell.length_a   1.000
_cell.length_b   1.000
_cell.length_c   1.000
_cell.angle_alpha   90.00
_cell.angle_beta   90.00
_cell.angle_gamma   90.00
#
_symmetry.space_group_name_H-M   'P 1'
#
loop_
_entity.id
_entity.type
_entity.pdbx_description
1 polymer ?
#
loop_
_entity_poly.entity_id
_entity_poly.type
_entity_poly.pdbx_seq_one_letter_code
_entity_poly.pdbx_strand_id
1 'polypeptide(L)'
;MQVSIIYFISLIGFIHVCSSASSPEWTGFYNVDDSCLQAECCCVSEQATITKPNNAELLVTANVAGAPCQAQLNGSTTISVLLPIPQDKNGFQITTNFLGTNNRFTLNADSKYIANVNLENPECSGMGRRID
;
A
#
# COMPACT_ATOMS: atom_id res chain seq x y z
N MET A 1 -17.84 -49.09 54.05
CA MET A 1 -16.52 -48.42 54.18
C MET A 1 -15.73 -48.62 52.90
N GLN A 2 -15.67 -47.61 52.03
CA GLN A 2 -14.43 -47.14 51.40
C GLN A 2 -14.73 -45.82 50.69
N VAL A 3 -13.90 -44.84 51.00
CA VAL A 3 -13.89 -43.45 50.55
C VAL A 3 -12.94 -43.35 49.34
N SER A 4 -13.23 -42.43 48.41
CA SER A 4 -12.28 -41.65 47.54
C SER A 4 -12.74 -41.60 46.08
N ILE A 5 -12.54 -40.57 45.26
CA ILE A 5 -12.02 -39.18 45.35
C ILE A 5 -12.58 -38.48 44.08
N ILE A 6 -12.94 -37.21 44.21
CA ILE A 6 -13.40 -36.32 43.14
C ILE A 6 -12.22 -35.93 42.24
N TYR A 7 -12.37 -35.98 40.91
CA TYR A 7 -11.57 -35.18 39.98
C TYR A 7 -12.49 -34.37 39.06
N PHE A 8 -12.66 -33.10 39.41
CA PHE A 8 -13.19 -32.06 38.53
C PHE A 8 -12.10 -31.71 37.50
N ILE A 9 -12.26 -32.13 36.25
CA ILE A 9 -11.44 -31.62 35.14
C ILE A 9 -12.27 -30.53 34.46
N SER A 10 -12.07 -29.29 34.90
CA SER A 10 -12.51 -28.11 34.18
C SER A 10 -11.68 -27.99 32.90
N LEU A 11 -12.20 -28.51 31.78
CA LEU A 11 -11.68 -28.22 30.45
C LEU A 11 -11.90 -26.72 30.18
N ILE A 12 -10.88 -25.91 30.48
CA ILE A 12 -10.75 -24.56 29.92
C ILE A 12 -10.50 -24.77 28.44
N GLY A 13 -11.58 -24.74 27.66
CA GLY A 13 -11.51 -24.59 26.22
C GLY A 13 -10.83 -23.26 25.94
N PHE A 14 -9.54 -23.30 25.60
CA PHE A 14 -8.88 -22.22 24.90
C PHE A 14 -9.62 -22.04 23.59
N ILE A 15 -10.57 -21.11 23.57
CA ILE A 15 -11.11 -20.54 22.34
C ILE A 15 -9.93 -19.80 21.73
N HIS A 16 -9.14 -20.50 20.91
CA HIS A 16 -8.22 -19.86 20.01
C HIS A 16 -9.09 -19.10 19.02
N VAL A 17 -9.33 -17.82 19.33
CA VAL A 17 -9.87 -16.87 18.38
C VAL A 17 -8.82 -16.81 17.28
N CYS A 18 -9.00 -17.64 16.24
CA CYS A 18 -8.39 -17.38 14.95
C CYS A 18 -8.97 -16.03 14.52
N SER A 19 -8.34 -14.94 14.93
CA SER A 19 -8.37 -13.70 14.17
C SER A 19 -7.79 -14.09 12.83
N SER A 20 -8.65 -14.52 11.91
CA SER A 20 -8.30 -14.72 10.52
C SER A 20 -7.79 -13.37 10.06
N ALA A 21 -6.46 -13.21 10.03
CA ALA A 21 -5.82 -12.09 9.39
C ALA A 21 -6.30 -12.17 7.93
N SER A 22 -7.30 -11.37 7.59
CA SER A 22 -7.73 -11.20 6.22
C SER A 22 -6.49 -10.81 5.42
N SER A 23 -6.24 -11.51 4.31
CA SER A 23 -5.15 -11.13 3.42
C SER A 23 -5.26 -9.65 3.06
N PRO A 24 -4.16 -8.88 3.05
CA PRO A 24 -4.18 -7.48 2.67
C PRO A 24 -4.91 -7.27 1.36
N GLU A 25 -5.78 -6.28 1.39
CA GLU A 25 -6.66 -5.87 0.32
C GLU A 25 -6.24 -4.45 -0.05
N TRP A 26 -5.27 -4.36 -0.97
CA TRP A 26 -4.67 -3.08 -1.36
C TRP A 26 -5.53 -2.24 -2.28
N THR A 27 -6.69 -2.71 -2.72
CA THR A 27 -7.57 -1.85 -3.51
C THR A 27 -8.26 -0.83 -2.61
N GLY A 28 -8.57 0.33 -3.18
CA GLY A 28 -9.17 1.43 -2.46
C GLY A 28 -8.47 2.76 -2.70
N PHE A 29 -8.75 3.70 -1.82
CA PHE A 29 -8.31 5.09 -1.94
C PHE A 29 -7.28 5.40 -0.87
N TYR A 30 -6.26 6.17 -1.25
CA TYR A 30 -5.15 6.54 -0.41
C TYR A 30 -4.96 8.06 -0.47
N ASN A 31 -5.11 8.73 0.67
CA ASN A 31 -4.81 10.15 0.80
C ASN A 31 -3.29 10.33 0.80
N VAL A 32 -2.78 11.03 -0.20
CA VAL A 32 -1.35 11.25 -0.41
C VAL A 32 -0.90 12.39 0.48
N ASP A 33 0.24 12.21 1.17
CA ASP A 33 0.79 13.23 2.03
C ASP A 33 1.58 14.29 1.26
N ASP A 34 1.99 15.33 1.97
CA ASP A 34 2.77 16.46 1.45
C ASP A 34 4.28 16.26 1.60
N SER A 35 4.74 15.01 1.77
CA SER A 35 6.16 14.70 1.98
C SER A 35 7.04 14.93 0.75
N CYS A 36 6.42 15.00 -0.44
CA CYS A 36 7.13 15.26 -1.70
C CYS A 36 7.30 16.76 -1.97
N LEU A 37 8.52 17.17 -2.34
CA LEU A 37 8.87 18.57 -2.59
C LEU A 37 8.37 19.07 -3.96
N GLN A 38 7.12 19.56 -4.03
CA GLN A 38 6.48 20.01 -5.27
C GLN A 38 7.20 21.15 -6.02
N ALA A 39 8.07 21.89 -5.32
CA ALA A 39 8.89 22.95 -5.94
C ALA A 39 9.93 22.39 -6.93
N GLU A 40 10.42 21.18 -6.68
CA GLU A 40 11.54 20.58 -7.41
C GLU A 40 11.15 19.24 -8.07
N CYS A 41 10.04 18.65 -7.65
CA CYS A 41 9.61 17.32 -8.04
C CYS A 41 8.24 17.31 -8.72
N CYS A 42 8.01 16.30 -9.56
CA CYS A 42 6.66 15.94 -9.97
C CYS A 42 6.07 14.96 -8.94
N CYS A 43 5.26 15.49 -8.04
CA CYS A 43 4.75 14.78 -6.88
C CYS A 43 3.37 14.21 -7.15
N VAL A 44 3.10 13.03 -6.61
CA VAL A 44 1.72 12.55 -6.48
C VAL A 44 0.97 13.49 -5.54
N SER A 45 -0.26 13.84 -5.87
CA SER A 45 -1.08 14.78 -5.11
C SER A 45 -2.49 14.25 -4.84
N GLU A 46 -3.11 14.80 -3.79
CA GLU A 46 -4.49 14.53 -3.37
C GLU A 46 -4.71 13.05 -3.00
N GLN A 47 -5.08 12.24 -3.97
CA GLN A 47 -5.50 10.88 -3.77
C GLN A 47 -4.87 9.97 -4.83
N ALA A 48 -4.37 8.83 -4.36
CA ALA A 48 -4.07 7.68 -5.20
C ALA A 48 -5.19 6.64 -5.05
N THR A 49 -5.55 6.01 -6.16
CA THR A 49 -6.51 4.92 -6.23
C THR A 49 -5.80 3.67 -6.70
N ILE A 50 -6.03 2.56 -6.00
CA ILE A 50 -5.59 1.24 -6.45
C ILE A 50 -6.82 0.44 -6.84
N THR A 51 -6.85 -0.02 -8.09
CA THR A 51 -7.89 -0.93 -8.59
C THR A 51 -7.27 -2.23 -9.07
N LYS A 52 -8.10 -3.25 -9.27
CA LYS A 52 -7.69 -4.54 -9.82
C LYS A 52 -8.31 -4.73 -11.22
N PRO A 53 -7.64 -4.28 -12.30
CA PRO A 53 -8.20 -4.36 -13.65
C PRO A 53 -8.33 -5.81 -14.16
N ASN A 54 -7.48 -6.72 -13.67
CA ASN A 54 -7.46 -8.13 -14.06
C ASN A 54 -6.90 -9.01 -12.92
N ASN A 55 -6.77 -10.32 -13.12
CA ASN A 55 -6.28 -11.24 -12.09
C ASN A 55 -4.74 -11.33 -11.96
N ALA A 56 -3.99 -10.51 -12.69
CA ALA A 56 -2.53 -10.48 -12.69
C ALA A 56 -1.96 -9.16 -12.15
N GLU A 57 -2.70 -8.06 -12.26
CA GLU A 57 -2.18 -6.71 -12.03
C GLU A 57 -3.09 -5.86 -11.13
N LEU A 58 -2.45 -4.91 -10.44
CA LEU A 58 -3.05 -3.77 -9.78
C LEU A 58 -2.77 -2.53 -10.63
N LEU A 59 -3.76 -1.67 -10.78
CA LEU A 59 -3.62 -0.36 -11.41
C LEU A 59 -3.61 0.72 -10.34
N VAL A 60 -2.47 1.39 -10.19
CA VAL A 60 -2.31 2.58 -9.35
C VAL A 60 -2.54 3.80 -10.23
N THR A 61 -3.56 4.58 -9.93
CA THR A 61 -3.86 5.85 -10.62
C THR A 61 -3.83 6.98 -9.60
N ALA A 62 -3.22 8.10 -9.94
CA ALA A 62 -3.17 9.24 -9.04
C ALA A 62 -3.06 10.56 -9.82
N ASN A 63 -3.40 11.65 -9.15
CA ASN A 63 -3.09 12.99 -9.64
C ASN A 63 -1.64 13.34 -9.32
N VAL A 64 -1.08 14.28 -10.08
CA VAL A 64 0.25 14.83 -9.81
C VAL A 64 0.25 16.35 -9.83
N ALA A 65 1.14 16.93 -9.05
CA ALA A 65 1.37 18.35 -8.94
C ALA A 65 2.88 18.66 -8.86
N GLY A 66 3.26 19.85 -9.29
CA GLY A 66 4.65 20.33 -9.32
C GLY A 66 5.03 20.88 -10.70
N ALA A 67 5.91 21.88 -10.71
CA ALA A 67 6.35 22.52 -11.95
C ALA A 67 6.97 21.53 -12.98
N PRO A 68 7.75 20.51 -12.56
CA PRO A 68 8.29 19.52 -13.49
C PRO A 68 7.24 18.65 -14.19
N CYS A 69 6.08 18.40 -13.55
CA CYS A 69 5.03 17.55 -14.13
C CYS A 69 4.48 18.10 -15.44
N GLN A 70 4.28 19.42 -15.53
CA GLN A 70 3.69 20.05 -16.70
C GLN A 70 4.52 19.78 -17.96
N ALA A 71 5.85 19.84 -17.83
CA ALA A 71 6.78 19.53 -18.90
C ALA A 71 6.86 18.01 -19.18
N GLN A 72 6.91 17.17 -18.14
CA GLN A 72 7.08 15.72 -18.29
C GLN A 72 5.84 15.01 -18.83
N LEU A 73 4.65 15.51 -18.51
CA LEU A 73 3.37 14.85 -18.81
C LEU A 73 2.56 15.57 -19.90
N ASN A 74 3.17 16.52 -20.62
CA ASN A 74 2.50 17.29 -21.68
C ASN A 74 1.17 17.92 -21.21
N GLY A 75 1.15 18.45 -19.99
CA GLY A 75 -0.04 19.03 -19.37
C GLY A 75 -1.03 18.04 -18.76
N SER A 76 -0.80 16.72 -18.82
CA SER A 76 -1.60 15.76 -18.05
C SER A 76 -1.32 15.93 -16.55
N THR A 77 -2.38 15.83 -15.75
CA THR A 77 -2.35 15.87 -14.29
C THR A 77 -2.55 14.50 -13.67
N THR A 78 -2.70 13.45 -14.47
CA THR A 78 -2.98 12.09 -14.01
C THR A 78 -1.97 11.12 -14.58
N ILE A 79 -1.58 10.17 -13.73
CA ILE A 79 -0.62 9.11 -14.02
C ILE A 79 -1.27 7.76 -13.74
N SER A 80 -0.70 6.71 -14.33
CA SER A 80 -1.12 5.34 -14.06
C SER A 80 0.04 4.37 -14.16
N VAL A 81 0.10 3.43 -13.23
CA VAL A 81 1.16 2.41 -13.14
C VAL A 81 0.51 1.06 -12.91
N LEU A 82 0.90 0.06 -13.70
CA LEU A 82 0.54 -1.33 -13.46
C LEU A 82 1.61 -1.98 -12.58
N LEU A 83 1.17 -2.61 -11.50
CA LEU A 83 2.00 -3.41 -10.60
C LEU A 83 1.50 -4.86 -10.64
N PRO A 84 2.37 -5.87 -10.63
CA PRO A 84 1.91 -7.25 -10.52
C PRO A 84 1.22 -7.47 -9.16
N ILE A 85 0.19 -8.31 -9.12
CA ILE A 85 -0.47 -8.66 -7.87
C ILE A 85 0.53 -9.41 -6.98
N PRO A 86 0.80 -8.91 -5.75
CA PRO A 86 1.75 -9.55 -4.87
C PRO A 86 1.30 -10.96 -4.47
N GLN A 87 2.19 -11.94 -4.67
CA GLN A 87 2.01 -13.32 -4.23
C GLN A 87 2.27 -13.46 -2.73
N ASP A 88 3.31 -12.78 -2.22
CA ASP A 88 3.54 -12.61 -0.79
C ASP A 88 2.67 -11.45 -0.28
N LYS A 89 1.98 -11.72 0.82
CA LYS A 89 1.06 -10.79 1.48
C LYS A 89 1.70 -10.10 2.70
N ASN A 90 2.92 -10.45 3.08
CA ASN A 90 3.65 -9.84 4.19
C ASN A 90 4.32 -8.50 3.81
N GLY A 91 3.59 -7.68 3.06
CA GLY A 91 4.12 -6.45 2.45
C GLY A 91 4.81 -6.74 1.12
N PHE A 92 4.69 -5.80 0.20
CA PHE A 92 5.19 -5.93 -1.16
C PHE A 92 6.03 -4.71 -1.53
N GLN A 93 7.16 -4.95 -2.21
CA GLN A 93 7.99 -3.91 -2.78
C GLN A 93 8.38 -4.27 -4.20
N ILE A 94 8.36 -3.29 -5.09
CA ILE A 94 8.84 -3.43 -6.47
C ILE A 94 9.51 -2.15 -6.91
N THR A 95 10.63 -2.29 -7.62
CA THR A 95 11.28 -1.17 -8.30
C THR A 95 10.78 -1.11 -9.74
N THR A 96 10.28 0.05 -10.17
CA THR A 96 9.85 0.30 -11.54
C THR A 96 10.17 1.73 -11.95
N ASN A 97 10.15 2.01 -13.26
CA ASN A 97 10.28 3.36 -13.74
C ASN A 97 8.97 4.13 -13.51
N PHE A 98 9.08 5.29 -12.90
CA PHE A 98 7.97 6.19 -12.63
C PHE A 98 8.41 7.60 -12.98
N LEU A 99 7.70 8.23 -13.92
CA LEU A 99 8.03 9.57 -14.42
C LEU A 99 9.50 9.72 -14.86
N GLY A 100 10.06 8.67 -15.46
CA GLY A 100 11.43 8.67 -15.96
C GLY A 100 12.51 8.35 -14.92
N THR A 101 12.16 8.14 -13.65
CA THR A 101 13.11 7.82 -12.56
C THR A 101 12.83 6.45 -11.97
N ASN A 102 13.86 5.79 -11.41
CA ASN A 102 13.66 4.51 -10.73
C ASN A 102 13.04 4.74 -9.35
N ASN A 103 11.87 4.15 -9.13
CA ASN A 103 11.13 4.30 -7.90
C ASN A 103 10.80 2.95 -7.28
N ARG A 104 10.85 2.87 -5.96
CA ARG A 104 10.41 1.72 -5.18
C ARG A 104 8.99 1.95 -4.66
N PHE A 105 8.05 1.22 -5.23
CA PHE A 105 6.68 1.15 -4.74
C PHE A 105 6.60 0.17 -3.58
N THR A 106 5.92 0.57 -2.51
CA THR A 106 5.65 -0.25 -1.34
C THR A 106 4.15 -0.33 -1.11
N LEU A 107 3.62 -1.55 -1.02
CA LEU A 107 2.26 -1.84 -0.57
C LEU A 107 2.37 -2.58 0.77
N ASN A 108 1.86 -1.99 1.83
CA ASN A 108 2.15 -2.49 3.17
C ASN A 108 1.25 -3.66 3.59
N ALA A 109 1.69 -4.49 4.53
CA ALA A 109 1.02 -5.75 4.87
C ALA A 109 -0.38 -5.59 5.49
N ASP A 110 -0.69 -4.44 6.11
CA ASP A 110 -2.02 -4.19 6.70
C ASP A 110 -2.92 -3.34 5.77
N SER A 111 -2.46 -3.07 4.56
CA SER A 111 -3.10 -2.24 3.53
C SER A 111 -3.35 -0.77 3.91
N LYS A 112 -2.94 -0.29 5.08
CA LYS A 112 -3.16 1.09 5.53
C LYS A 112 -2.29 2.15 4.87
N TYR A 113 -1.19 1.77 4.21
CA TYR A 113 -0.36 2.74 3.52
C TYR A 113 0.31 2.20 2.26
N ILE A 114 0.59 3.12 1.35
CA ILE A 114 1.42 2.91 0.18
C ILE A 114 2.54 3.93 0.19
N ALA A 115 3.66 3.61 -0.46
CA ALA A 115 4.74 4.57 -0.66
C ALA A 115 5.32 4.44 -2.06
N ASN A 116 5.75 5.57 -2.60
CA ASN A 116 6.54 5.65 -3.82
C ASN A 116 7.84 6.39 -3.49
N VAL A 117 8.95 5.66 -3.41
CA VAL A 117 10.26 6.22 -3.03
C VAL A 117 11.11 6.36 -4.27
N ASN A 118 11.47 7.58 -4.65
CA ASN A 118 12.40 7.83 -5.72
C ASN A 118 13.82 7.51 -5.23
N LEU A 119 14.49 6.58 -5.93
CA LEU A 119 15.79 6.04 -5.50
C LEU A 119 16.97 6.94 -5.89
N GLU A 120 16.75 7.86 -6.83
CA GLU A 120 17.77 8.81 -7.32
C GLU A 120 17.61 10.16 -6.63
N ASN A 121 16.37 10.56 -6.37
CA ASN A 121 16.02 11.80 -5.68
C ASN A 121 15.02 11.53 -4.54
N PRO A 122 15.50 11.35 -3.30
CA PRO A 122 14.64 11.06 -2.16
C PRO A 122 13.61 12.15 -1.83
N GLU A 123 13.88 13.44 -2.10
CA GLU A 123 12.92 14.52 -1.87
C GLU A 123 11.70 14.48 -2.79
N CYS A 124 11.76 13.69 -3.87
CA CYS A 124 10.63 13.39 -4.75
C CYS A 124 9.81 12.16 -4.31
N SER A 125 10.06 11.63 -3.12
CA SER A 125 9.30 10.49 -2.57
C SER A 125 7.98 10.95 -1.95
N GLY A 126 6.99 10.06 -1.93
CA GLY A 126 5.70 10.33 -1.29
C GLY A 126 5.10 9.08 -0.65
N MET A 127 4.16 9.27 0.28
CA MET A 127 3.36 8.18 0.83
C MET A 127 1.87 8.51 0.83
N GLY A 128 1.05 7.47 0.81
CA GLY A 128 -0.40 7.57 0.89
C GLY A 128 -0.94 6.74 2.03
N ARG A 129 -1.89 7.28 2.79
CA ARG A 129 -2.63 6.58 3.84
C ARG A 129 -4.01 6.18 3.34
N ARG A 130 -4.41 4.94 3.59
CA ARG A 130 -5.73 4.45 3.17
C ARG A 130 -6.84 5.28 3.81
N ILE A 131 -7.88 5.53 3.02
CA ILE A 131 -9.12 6.16 3.44
C ILE A 131 -10.14 5.02 3.57
N ASP A 132 -10.67 4.83 4.78
CA ASP A 132 -11.70 3.84 5.07
C ASP A 132 -13.11 4.42 4.87
#